data_AF-A0A964NGY4-F1
#
_entry.id   AF-A0A964NGY4-F1
#
_cell.length_a   1.000
_cell.length_b   1.000
_cell.length_c   1.000
_cell.angle_alpha   90.00
_cell.angle_beta   90.00
_cell.angle_gamma   90.00
#
_symmetry.space_group_name_H-M   'P 1'
#
loop_
_entity.id
_entity.type
_entity.pdbx_description
1 polymer ?
#
loop_
_entity_poly.entity_id
_entity_poly.type
_entity_poly.pdbx_seq_one_letter_code
_entity_poly.pdbx_strand_id
1 'polypeptide(L)'
;MKTRLLIALLLAAVLSGCGGAPVATAGYEPHAAIKGLDLTGRWYSQDFGDLDLVQSGPKLTGKYEHPRGPEHNGTLTGEIEGDLLHLRWVQPGDMAAAIRTVTGRAVFRIRADGLNLKGVWGYNERETGGGEWNADKSQQQPQ
;
A
#
# COMPACT_ATOMS: atom_id res chain seq x y z
N MET A 1 66.49 -13.92 3.85
CA MET A 1 65.97 -13.19 2.67
C MET A 1 65.04 -14.09 1.88
N LYS A 2 63.79 -13.65 1.68
CA LYS A 2 62.80 -14.03 0.63
C LYS A 2 62.45 -15.51 0.42
N THR A 3 61.29 -15.96 0.92
CA THR A 3 60.48 -17.00 0.23
C THR A 3 59.00 -16.90 0.70
N ARG A 4 58.17 -16.15 -0.05
CA ARG A 4 57.14 -16.57 -1.03
C ARG A 4 55.72 -16.69 -0.44
N LEU A 5 54.96 -15.64 -0.73
CA LEU A 5 53.52 -15.56 -1.04
C LEU A 5 52.78 -16.91 -1.14
N LEU A 6 51.74 -17.05 -0.32
CA LEU A 6 50.56 -17.86 -0.63
C LEU A 6 49.33 -17.01 -0.26
N ILE A 7 48.88 -16.19 -1.21
CA ILE A 7 47.59 -15.49 -1.13
C ILE A 7 46.57 -16.44 -1.74
N ALA A 8 45.84 -17.17 -0.91
CA ALA A 8 44.64 -17.88 -1.32
C ALA A 8 43.48 -16.89 -1.27
N LEU A 9 43.17 -16.29 -2.42
CA LEU A 9 42.01 -15.40 -2.59
C LEU A 9 40.74 -16.26 -2.65
N LEU A 10 40.10 -16.48 -1.50
CA LEU A 10 38.76 -17.06 -1.41
C LEU A 10 37.75 -15.99 -1.81
N LEU A 11 37.31 -16.02 -3.07
CA LEU A 11 36.22 -15.21 -3.59
C LEU A 11 34.88 -15.81 -3.12
N ALA A 12 34.46 -15.48 -1.91
CA ALA A 12 33.09 -15.73 -1.47
C ALA A 12 32.19 -14.67 -2.09
N ALA A 13 31.53 -15.01 -3.21
CA ALA A 13 30.46 -14.21 -3.77
C ALA A 13 29.27 -14.23 -2.81
N VAL A 14 29.19 -13.22 -1.94
CA VAL A 14 28.00 -12.94 -1.15
C VAL A 14 26.93 -12.48 -2.12
N LEU A 15 25.98 -13.36 -2.42
CA LEU A 15 24.71 -13.00 -3.03
C LEU A 15 24.00 -12.05 -2.07
N SER A 16 24.20 -10.75 -2.27
CA SER A 16 23.38 -9.70 -1.69
C SER A 16 21.97 -9.87 -2.23
N GLY A 17 21.16 -10.65 -1.53
CA GLY A 17 19.73 -10.71 -1.75
C GLY A 17 19.17 -9.29 -1.58
N CYS A 18 18.65 -8.72 -2.66
CA CYS A 18 17.71 -7.61 -2.59
C CYS A 18 16.39 -8.13 -2.00
N GLY A 19 16.41 -8.50 -0.72
CA GLY A 19 15.22 -8.53 0.11
C GLY A 19 15.04 -7.11 0.62
N GLY A 20 14.34 -6.27 -0.15
CA GLY A 20 13.88 -4.99 0.37
C GLY A 20 13.03 -5.29 1.60
N ALA A 21 13.58 -5.05 2.78
CA ALA A 21 12.79 -5.11 4.00
C ALA A 21 11.60 -4.16 3.81
N PRO A 22 10.38 -4.57 4.21
CA PRO A 22 9.28 -3.62 4.27
C PRO A 22 9.75 -2.43 5.10
N VAL A 23 9.56 -1.23 4.57
CA VAL A 23 9.89 0.01 5.29
C VAL A 23 9.05 -0.03 6.56
N ALA A 24 9.69 -0.27 7.70
CA ALA A 24 9.01 -0.33 8.99
C ALA A 24 8.32 1.01 9.25
N THR A 25 7.00 1.04 9.07
CA THR A 25 6.14 2.11 9.53
C THR A 25 5.96 1.91 11.02
N ALA A 26 6.85 2.52 11.83
CA ALA A 26 6.77 2.44 13.29
C ALA A 26 5.34 2.74 13.77
N GLY A 27 4.70 1.78 14.45
CA GLY A 27 3.29 1.86 14.87
C GLY A 27 2.30 1.03 14.02
N TYR A 28 2.78 0.42 12.93
CA TYR A 28 2.02 -0.49 12.07
C TYR A 28 2.55 -1.92 12.19
N GLU A 29 2.66 -2.40 13.43
CA GLU A 29 2.79 -3.83 13.66
C GLU A 29 1.41 -4.49 13.49
N PRO A 30 1.33 -5.63 12.79
CA PRO A 30 0.09 -6.39 12.65
C PRO A 30 -0.41 -6.88 14.01
N HIS A 31 -1.70 -6.73 14.28
CA HIS A 31 -2.38 -7.42 15.38
C HIS A 31 -3.12 -8.67 14.87
N ALA A 32 -3.95 -9.24 15.75
CA ALA A 32 -4.75 -10.41 15.42
C ALA A 32 -5.67 -10.13 14.23
N ALA A 33 -5.81 -11.14 13.36
CA ALA A 33 -6.74 -11.09 12.25
C ALA A 33 -8.19 -10.92 12.72
N ILE A 34 -8.95 -10.09 12.00
CA ILE A 34 -10.37 -9.85 12.28
C ILE A 34 -11.20 -10.99 11.66
N LYS A 35 -11.94 -11.72 12.51
CA LYS A 35 -12.73 -12.87 12.07
C LYS A 35 -13.91 -12.42 11.20
N GLY A 36 -14.07 -13.04 10.03
CA GLY A 36 -15.17 -12.74 9.12
C GLY A 36 -15.04 -11.41 8.41
N LEU A 37 -13.83 -10.83 8.40
CA LEU A 37 -13.55 -9.57 7.72
C LEU A 37 -13.87 -9.67 6.22
N ASP A 38 -14.70 -8.74 5.76
CA ASP A 38 -14.94 -8.47 4.35
C ASP A 38 -14.84 -6.96 4.10
N LEU A 39 -13.78 -6.56 3.42
CA LEU A 39 -13.53 -5.19 3.01
C LEU A 39 -14.20 -4.84 1.68
N THR A 40 -14.87 -5.78 1.02
CA THR A 40 -15.59 -5.52 -0.24
C THR A 40 -16.66 -4.46 -0.03
N GLY A 41 -16.71 -3.51 -0.95
CA GLY A 41 -17.66 -2.40 -0.95
C GLY A 41 -16.98 -1.04 -1.09
N ARG A 42 -17.81 0.01 -0.98
CA ARG A 42 -17.37 1.39 -1.06
C ARG A 42 -16.94 1.91 0.30
N TRP A 43 -15.86 2.68 0.32
CA TRP A 43 -15.30 3.35 1.47
C TRP A 43 -15.20 4.83 1.17
N TYR A 44 -15.68 5.67 2.08
CA TYR A 44 -15.68 7.12 1.88
C TYR A 44 -14.71 7.79 2.84
N SER A 45 -13.80 8.58 2.28
CA SER A 45 -12.97 9.53 3.01
C SER A 45 -13.46 10.95 2.76
N GLN A 46 -13.71 11.72 3.81
CA GLN A 46 -14.08 13.13 3.68
C GLN A 46 -13.00 13.95 2.96
N ASP A 47 -11.73 13.63 3.19
CA ASP A 47 -10.60 14.38 2.65
C ASP A 47 -10.25 13.96 1.23
N PHE A 48 -10.48 12.68 0.89
CA PHE A 48 -9.92 12.07 -0.32
C PHE A 48 -10.96 11.47 -1.27
N GLY A 49 -12.21 11.27 -0.87
CA GLY A 49 -13.25 10.71 -1.73
C GLY A 49 -13.44 9.20 -1.59
N ASP A 50 -13.87 8.57 -2.68
CA ASP A 50 -14.36 7.19 -2.68
C ASP A 50 -13.25 6.18 -2.99
N LEU A 51 -13.31 5.06 -2.28
CA LEU A 51 -12.47 3.90 -2.49
C LEU A 51 -13.36 2.65 -2.60
N ASP A 52 -13.46 2.09 -3.79
CA ASP A 52 -14.17 0.84 -4.04
C ASP A 52 -13.21 -0.34 -3.96
N LEU A 53 -13.48 -1.27 -3.04
CA LEU A 53 -12.65 -2.46 -2.81
C LEU A 53 -13.38 -3.75 -3.18
N VAL A 54 -12.62 -4.72 -3.69
CA VAL A 54 -13.06 -6.09 -3.91
C VAL A 54 -12.03 -7.03 -3.27
N GLN A 55 -12.46 -7.80 -2.27
CA GLN A 55 -11.59 -8.72 -1.54
C GLN A 55 -11.70 -10.15 -2.09
N SER A 56 -10.56 -10.84 -2.20
CA SER A 56 -10.45 -12.26 -2.51
C SER A 56 -9.44 -12.91 -1.56
N GLY A 57 -9.95 -13.54 -0.50
CA GLY A 57 -9.11 -14.06 0.58
C GLY A 57 -8.33 -12.92 1.26
N PRO A 58 -6.99 -13.01 1.38
CA PRO A 58 -6.17 -11.94 1.96
C PRO A 58 -5.82 -10.84 0.95
N LYS A 59 -6.19 -10.97 -0.32
CA LYS A 59 -5.86 -10.01 -1.37
C LYS A 59 -7.05 -9.12 -1.69
N LEU A 60 -6.79 -7.93 -2.22
CA LEU A 60 -7.80 -7.05 -2.76
C LEU A 60 -7.32 -6.26 -3.97
N THR A 61 -8.30 -5.81 -4.73
CA THR A 61 -8.14 -4.79 -5.78
C THR A 61 -9.10 -3.65 -5.50
N GLY A 62 -8.80 -2.47 -6.02
CA GLY A 62 -9.70 -1.34 -5.85
C GLY A 62 -9.54 -0.22 -6.87
N LYS A 63 -10.53 0.67 -6.84
CA LYS A 63 -10.57 1.92 -7.60
C LYS A 63 -10.72 3.08 -6.64
N TYR A 64 -9.99 4.13 -6.90
CA TYR A 64 -10.00 5.36 -6.12
C TYR A 64 -10.53 6.51 -6.96
N GLU A 65 -11.48 7.26 -6.42
CA GLU A 65 -12.09 8.42 -7.06
C GLU A 65 -11.93 9.66 -6.19
N HIS A 66 -11.13 10.62 -6.67
CA HIS A 66 -10.89 11.86 -5.94
C HIS A 66 -11.99 12.88 -6.27
N PRO A 67 -12.50 13.66 -5.29
CA PRO A 67 -13.51 14.69 -5.52
C PRO A 67 -13.07 15.84 -6.45
N ARG A 68 -11.79 15.91 -6.84
CA ARG A 68 -11.28 16.96 -7.72
C ARG A 68 -11.52 16.65 -9.20
N GLY A 69 -11.64 15.37 -9.56
CA GLY A 69 -11.85 14.98 -10.95
C GLY A 69 -11.12 13.69 -11.34
N PRO A 70 -11.45 13.15 -12.52
CA PRO A 70 -10.95 11.87 -13.02
C PRO A 70 -9.43 11.82 -13.22
N GLU A 71 -8.77 12.96 -13.42
CA GLU A 71 -7.32 13.08 -13.53
C GLU A 71 -6.56 12.73 -12.24
N HIS A 72 -7.29 12.68 -11.11
CA HIS A 72 -6.80 12.31 -9.79
C HIS A 72 -7.21 10.89 -9.38
N ASN A 73 -7.98 10.18 -10.21
CA ASN A 73 -8.45 8.84 -9.92
C ASN A 73 -7.32 7.83 -10.07
N GLY A 74 -7.46 6.68 -9.43
CA GLY A 74 -6.43 5.65 -9.46
C GLY A 74 -6.99 4.24 -9.31
N THR A 75 -6.07 3.28 -9.42
CA THR A 75 -6.32 1.87 -9.10
C THR A 75 -5.35 1.42 -8.03
N LEU A 76 -5.74 0.38 -7.30
CA LEU A 76 -4.88 -0.20 -6.28
C LEU A 76 -4.99 -1.72 -6.19
N THR A 77 -3.95 -2.30 -5.63
CA THR A 77 -3.93 -3.67 -5.12
C THR A 77 -3.50 -3.65 -3.66
N GLY A 78 -3.89 -4.67 -2.93
CA GLY A 78 -3.51 -4.77 -1.53
C GLY A 78 -3.55 -6.17 -0.96
N GLU A 79 -2.98 -6.27 0.24
CA GLU A 79 -2.90 -7.49 1.03
C GLU A 79 -3.25 -7.17 2.49
N ILE A 80 -3.99 -8.10 3.12
CA ILE A 80 -4.41 -8.02 4.52
C ILE A 80 -3.45 -8.85 5.36
N GLU A 81 -2.87 -8.22 6.38
CA GLU A 81 -2.01 -8.85 7.38
C GLU A 81 -2.54 -8.51 8.77
N GLY A 82 -3.23 -9.46 9.41
CA GLY A 82 -3.84 -9.22 10.71
C GLY A 82 -4.98 -8.19 10.63
N ASP A 83 -4.81 -7.06 11.32
CA ASP A 83 -5.68 -5.89 11.25
C ASP A 83 -5.11 -4.77 10.35
N LEU A 84 -4.09 -5.07 9.54
CA LEU A 84 -3.51 -4.13 8.59
C LEU A 84 -3.89 -4.45 7.16
N LEU A 85 -4.05 -3.39 6.37
CA LEU A 85 -4.26 -3.37 4.94
C LEU A 85 -3.09 -2.63 4.30
N HIS A 86 -2.21 -3.35 3.60
CA HIS A 86 -1.12 -2.78 2.81
C HIS A 86 -1.57 -2.59 1.37
N LEU A 87 -1.35 -1.39 0.82
CA LEU A 87 -1.79 -1.01 -0.52
C LEU A 87 -0.62 -0.56 -1.39
N ARG A 88 -0.73 -0.85 -2.69
CA ARG A 88 0.02 -0.18 -3.76
C ARG A 88 -0.99 0.49 -4.67
N TRP A 89 -0.79 1.77 -4.95
CA TRP A 89 -1.70 2.56 -5.78
C TRP A 89 -1.00 3.16 -6.99
N VAL A 90 -1.78 3.36 -8.05
CA VAL A 90 -1.36 3.98 -9.31
C VAL A 90 -2.41 5.00 -9.73
N GLN A 91 -1.99 6.24 -9.89
CA GLN A 91 -2.73 7.29 -10.59
C GLN A 91 -2.17 7.36 -12.02
N PRO A 92 -2.93 6.89 -13.04
CA PRO A 92 -2.45 6.92 -14.41
C PRO A 92 -2.22 8.35 -14.87
N GLY A 93 -1.14 8.55 -15.63
CA GLY A 93 -0.90 9.81 -16.33
C GLY A 93 -1.71 9.91 -17.63
N ASP A 94 -1.54 11.04 -18.30
CA ASP A 94 -2.06 11.29 -19.65
C ASP A 94 -0.96 11.95 -20.47
N MET A 95 -0.44 11.23 -21.46
CA MET A 95 0.63 11.75 -22.32
C MET A 95 0.17 12.92 -23.20
N ALA A 96 -1.09 12.94 -23.64
CA ALA A 96 -1.61 14.03 -24.46
C ALA A 96 -1.71 15.33 -23.66
N ALA A 97 -1.96 15.22 -22.35
CA ALA A 97 -1.97 16.34 -21.41
C ALA A 97 -0.60 16.57 -20.71
N ALA A 98 0.46 15.84 -21.09
CA ALA A 98 1.78 15.87 -20.43
C ALA A 98 1.74 15.61 -18.90
N ILE A 99 0.77 14.80 -18.45
CA ILE A 99 0.61 14.38 -17.06
C ILE A 99 1.33 13.06 -16.85
N ARG A 100 2.22 12.99 -15.86
CA ARG A 100 2.96 11.77 -15.52
C ARG A 100 2.12 10.81 -14.67
N THR A 101 2.32 9.52 -14.85
CA THR A 101 1.85 8.50 -13.89
C THR A 101 2.50 8.72 -12.54
N VAL A 102 1.71 8.61 -11.48
CA VAL A 102 2.17 8.68 -10.10
C VAL A 102 1.82 7.37 -9.41
N THR A 103 2.73 6.85 -8.60
CA THR A 103 2.51 5.63 -7.82
C THR A 103 2.83 5.86 -6.35
N GLY A 104 2.37 4.95 -5.52
CA GLY A 104 2.71 4.98 -4.11
C GLY A 104 2.24 3.78 -3.33
N ARG A 105 2.39 3.88 -2.01
CA ARG A 105 1.98 2.88 -1.04
C ARG A 105 1.12 3.50 0.04
N ALA A 106 0.33 2.67 0.71
CA ALA A 106 -0.40 3.06 1.90
C ALA A 106 -0.49 1.88 2.86
N VAL A 107 -0.63 2.18 4.15
CA VAL A 107 -0.91 1.20 5.19
C VAL A 107 -2.06 1.71 6.05
N PHE A 108 -3.14 0.94 6.10
CA PHE A 108 -4.33 1.27 6.87
C PHE A 108 -4.55 0.20 7.94
N ARG A 109 -4.86 0.64 9.15
CA ARG A 109 -5.39 -0.23 10.18
C ARG A 109 -6.90 -0.32 10.04
N ILE A 110 -7.40 -1.54 10.12
CA ILE A 110 -8.81 -1.90 10.08
C ILE A 110 -9.28 -1.92 11.53
N ARG A 111 -10.32 -1.15 11.86
CA ARG A 111 -10.90 -1.22 13.20
C ARG A 111 -11.58 -2.56 13.43
N ALA A 112 -11.73 -2.95 14.70
CA ALA A 112 -12.27 -4.24 15.10
C ALA A 112 -13.70 -4.52 14.58
N ASP A 113 -14.48 -3.48 14.28
CA ASP A 113 -15.81 -3.60 13.66
C ASP A 113 -15.77 -3.89 12.16
N GLY A 114 -14.61 -3.74 11.50
CA GLY A 114 -14.45 -3.90 10.06
C GLY A 114 -15.12 -2.79 9.24
N LEU A 115 -15.47 -1.65 9.87
CA LEU A 115 -16.24 -0.57 9.24
C LEU A 115 -15.47 0.75 9.12
N ASN A 116 -14.25 0.83 9.66
CA ASN A 116 -13.39 2.00 9.55
C ASN A 116 -11.97 1.61 9.18
N LEU A 117 -11.37 2.41 8.29
CA LEU A 117 -9.96 2.36 7.91
C LEU A 117 -9.28 3.65 8.39
N LYS A 118 -8.15 3.50 9.08
CA LYS A 118 -7.28 4.61 9.45
C LYS A 118 -5.83 4.30 9.13
N GLY A 119 -5.15 5.20 8.43
CA GLY A 119 -3.71 5.11 8.35
C GLY A 119 -3.04 6.22 7.58
N VAL A 120 -2.04 5.86 6.80
CA VAL A 120 -1.15 6.81 6.12
C VAL A 120 -0.87 6.33 4.70
N TRP A 121 -0.53 7.27 3.85
CA TRP A 121 -0.11 7.00 2.47
C TRP A 121 1.13 7.82 2.10
N GLY A 122 1.80 7.40 1.03
CA GLY A 122 3.00 8.04 0.52
C GLY A 122 3.24 7.72 -0.95
N TYR A 123 4.26 8.38 -1.50
CA TYR A 123 4.65 8.26 -2.91
C TYR A 123 5.76 7.23 -3.10
N ASN A 124 5.78 6.62 -4.30
CA ASN A 124 6.73 5.59 -4.70
C ASN A 124 6.74 4.42 -3.69
N GLU A 125 7.91 4.10 -3.13
CA GLU A 125 8.08 3.00 -2.17
C GLU A 125 7.78 3.38 -0.71
N ARG A 126 7.29 4.60 -0.46
CA ARG A 126 7.01 5.07 0.90
C ARG A 126 5.53 4.90 1.22
N GLU A 127 5.24 4.35 2.39
CA GLU A 127 3.89 4.30 2.94
C GLU A 127 3.46 5.61 3.61
N THR A 128 4.38 6.56 3.78
CA THR A 128 4.15 7.84 4.48
C THR A 128 4.58 9.05 3.66
N GLY A 129 4.16 10.23 4.12
CA GLY A 129 4.52 11.54 3.53
C GLY A 129 3.46 12.13 2.60
N GLY A 130 2.39 11.40 2.29
CA GLY A 130 1.20 11.90 1.60
C GLY A 130 0.13 12.44 2.57
N GLY A 131 0.06 11.90 3.79
CA GLY A 131 -0.84 12.38 4.85
C GLY A 131 -1.51 11.23 5.60
N GLU A 132 -2.35 11.59 6.56
CA GLU A 132 -3.28 10.64 7.18
C GLU A 132 -4.44 10.35 6.22
N TRP A 133 -5.00 9.15 6.34
CA TRP A 133 -6.19 8.71 5.65
C TRP A 133 -7.18 8.15 6.67
N ASN A 134 -8.42 8.61 6.58
CA ASN A 134 -9.54 8.07 7.36
C ASN A 134 -10.70 7.81 6.42
N ALA A 135 -11.29 6.61 6.49
CA ALA A 135 -12.46 6.27 5.70
C ALA A 135 -13.42 5.35 6.45
N ASP A 136 -14.71 5.51 6.19
CA ASP A 136 -15.77 4.67 6.71
C ASP A 136 -16.40 3.85 5.58
N LYS A 137 -16.84 2.62 5.91
CA LYS A 137 -17.53 1.76 4.96
C LYS A 137 -18.89 2.38 4.64
N SER A 138 -19.11 2.73 3.38
CA SER A 138 -20.35 3.34 2.91
C SER A 138 -21.50 2.33 2.95
N GLN A 139 -22.65 2.79 3.45
CA GLN A 139 -23.90 2.04 3.40
C GLN A 139 -24.63 2.25 2.06
N GLN A 140 -24.16 3.18 1.21
CA GLN A 140 -24.75 3.44 -0.09
C GLN A 140 -24.15 2.50 -1.13
N GLN A 141 -25.00 1.72 -1.81
CA GLN A 141 -24.60 0.96 -2.99
C GLN A 141 -24.21 1.93 -4.12
N PRO A 142 -23.25 1.57 -4.99
CA PRO A 142 -23.01 2.32 -6.22
C PRO A 142 -24.32 2.46 -6.99
N GLN A 143 -24.70 3.69 -7.36
CA GLN A 143 -25.81 3.94 -8.27
C GLN A 143 -25.51 3.39 -9.67
#